data_AF-A0A191Y0J1-F1
#
_entry.id   AF-A0A191Y0J1-F1
#
_cell.length_a   1.000
_cell.length_b   1.000
_cell.length_c   1.000
_cell.angle_alpha   90.00
_cell.angle_beta   90.00
_cell.angle_gamma   90.00
#
_symmetry.space_group_name_H-M   'P 1'
#
loop_
_entity.id
_entity.type
_entity.pdbx_description
1 polymer ?
#
loop_
_entity_poly.entity_id
_entity_poly.type
_entity_poly.pdbx_seq_one_letter_code
_entity_poly.pdbx_strand_id
1 'polypeptide(L)' 'IVGLLDEVVMDHYDSDTRRTEPRQDWMSRVTEDDPQYWKRNTEILMGHQQVFKGNIEILKR' A
#
# COMPACT_ATOMS: atom_id res chain seq x y z
N ILE A 1 1.71 -4.24 2.89
CA ILE A 1 2.79 -3.31 3.33
C ILE A 1 2.20 -2.41 4.41
N VAL A 2 3.02 -1.97 5.37
CA VAL A 2 2.63 -1.00 6.41
C VAL A 2 3.57 0.19 6.29
N GLY A 3 3.05 1.41 6.22
CA GLY A 3 3.84 2.63 6.36
C GLY A 3 3.87 3.10 7.81
N LEU A 4 5.05 3.48 8.29
CA LEU A 4 5.28 3.96 9.65
C LEU A 4 5.87 5.37 9.62
N LEU A 5 5.36 6.24 10.49
CA LEU A 5 5.95 7.53 10.82
C LEU A 5 6.03 7.62 12.34
N ASP A 6 7.24 7.75 12.90
CA ASP A 6 7.49 7.78 14.35
C ASP A 6 6.76 6.64 15.10
N GLU A 7 6.95 5.41 14.62
CA GLU A 7 6.33 4.17 15.16
C GLU A 7 4.80 4.09 15.03
N VAL A 8 4.15 5.10 14.45
CA VAL A 8 2.71 5.11 14.19
C VAL A 8 2.43 4.59 12.79
N VAL A 9 1.48 3.67 12.66
CA VAL A 9 1.00 3.19 11.36
C VAL A 9 0.20 4.29 10.67
N MET A 10 0.72 4.79 9.56
CA MET A 10 0.10 5.85 8.76
C MET A 10 -0.84 5.30 7.69
N ASP A 11 -0.46 4.18 7.06
CA ASP A 11 -1.24 3.50 6.02
C ASP A 11 -0.94 1.99 5.98
N HIS A 12 -1.84 1.24 5.37
CA HIS A 12 -1.72 -0.20 5.21
C HIS A 12 -2.24 -0.66 3.85
N TYR A 13 -1.46 -1.50 3.19
CA TYR A 13 -1.90 -2.27 2.04
C TYR A 13 -2.34 -3.67 2.44
N ASP A 14 -3.64 -3.90 2.32
CA ASP A 14 -4.31 -5.18 2.50
C ASP A 14 -4.23 -6.00 1.20
N SER A 15 -3.56 -7.14 1.24
CA SER A 15 -3.37 -8.01 0.08
C SER A 15 -4.61 -8.80 -0.34
N ASP A 16 -5.58 -8.95 0.55
CA ASP A 16 -6.80 -9.71 0.33
C ASP A 16 -7.82 -8.82 -0.37
N THR A 17 -8.02 -7.61 0.13
CA THR A 17 -8.90 -6.60 -0.49
C THR A 17 -8.21 -5.83 -1.62
N ARG A 18 -6.88 -5.92 -1.71
CA ARG A 18 -6.01 -5.21 -2.68
C ARG A 18 -6.20 -3.70 -2.63
N ARG A 19 -6.19 -3.14 -1.43
CA ARG A 19 -6.36 -1.69 -1.20
C ARG A 19 -5.30 -1.16 -0.26
N THR A 20 -4.82 0.04 -0.57
CA THR A 20 -4.05 0.86 0.38
C THR A 20 -4.99 1.82 1.07
N GLU A 21 -5.02 1.77 2.40
CA GLU A 21 -5.93 2.58 3.20
C GLU A 21 -5.15 3.38 4.26
N PRO A 22 -5.52 4.66 4.49
CA PRO A 22 -4.98 5.42 5.60
C PRO A 22 -5.39 4.78 6.93
N ARG A 23 -4.49 4.87 7.91
CA ARG A 23 -4.73 4.44 9.30
C ARG A 23 -4.78 5.62 10.28
N GLN A 24 -4.46 6.82 9.81
CA GLN A 24 -4.54 8.06 10.57
C GLN A 24 -5.38 9.10 9.82
N ASP A 25 -6.15 9.90 10.57
CA ASP A 25 -7.05 10.91 9.98
C ASP A 25 -6.31 11.91 9.11
N TRP A 26 -5.12 12.36 9.55
CA TRP A 26 -4.29 13.30 8.80
C TRP A 26 -3.81 12.72 7.46
N MET A 27 -3.63 11.40 7.35
CA MET A 27 -3.29 10.78 6.07
C MET A 27 -4.47 10.79 5.09
N SER A 28 -5.71 10.68 5.57
CA SER A 28 -6.88 10.71 4.67
C SER A 28 -6.99 12.03 3.88
N ARG A 29 -6.50 13.12 4.48
CA ARG A 29 -6.56 14.49 3.94
C ARG A 29 -5.62 14.75 2.76
N VAL A 30 -4.67 13.84 2.47
CA VAL A 30 -3.83 13.94 1.26
C VAL A 30 -4.66 14.02 -0.03
N THR A 31 -5.91 13.53 0.01
CA THR A 31 -6.85 13.60 -1.12
C THR A 31 -7.40 15.00 -1.39
N GLU A 32 -7.28 15.94 -0.44
CA GLU A 32 -7.61 17.35 -0.63
C GLU A 32 -6.68 17.98 -1.70
N ASP A 33 -5.39 17.63 -1.67
CA ASP A 33 -4.37 18.12 -2.62
C ASP A 33 -4.14 17.19 -3.82
N ASP A 34 -4.20 15.87 -3.60
CA ASP A 34 -4.06 14.84 -4.65
C ASP A 34 -5.19 13.80 -4.55
N PRO A 35 -6.32 14.04 -5.25
CA PRO A 35 -7.47 13.13 -5.23
C PRO A 35 -7.17 11.71 -5.75
N GLN A 36 -6.05 11.50 -6.44
CA GLN A 36 -5.66 10.20 -6.99
C GLN A 36 -4.61 9.47 -6.14
N TYR A 37 -4.15 10.06 -5.04
CA TYR A 37 -3.05 9.54 -4.22
C TYR A 37 -3.24 8.05 -3.84
N TRP A 38 -4.38 7.72 -3.24
CA TRP A 38 -4.66 6.34 -2.78
C TRP A 38 -4.85 5.35 -3.91
N LYS A 39 -5.45 5.79 -5.03
CA LYS A 39 -5.60 4.96 -6.22
C LYS A 39 -4.22 4.60 -6.80
N ARG A 40 -3.37 5.60 -6.99
CA ARG A 40 -2.01 5.42 -7.50
C ARG A 40 -1.19 4.48 -6.61
N ASN A 41 -1.22 4.70 -5.29
CA ASN A 41 -0.50 3.83 -4.36
C ASN A 41 -1.06 2.40 -4.32
N THR A 42 -2.37 2.24 -4.44
CA THR A 42 -2.99 0.91 -4.54
C THR A 42 -2.50 0.16 -5.78
N GLU A 43 -2.47 0.81 -6.95
CA GLU A 43 -2.00 0.21 -8.21
C GLU A 43 -0.51 -0.17 -8.15
N ILE A 44 0.34 0.68 -7.58
CA ILE A 44 1.76 0.39 -7.37
C ILE A 44 1.93 -0.84 -6.48
N LEU A 45 1.22 -0.91 -5.36
CA LEU A 45 1.35 -2.02 -4.40
C LEU A 45 0.74 -3.33 -4.92
N MET A 46 -0.30 -3.26 -5.75
CA MET A 46 -0.77 -4.42 -6.53
C MET A 46 0.33 -4.96 -7.45
N GLY A 47 1.07 -4.08 -8.14
CA GLY A 47 2.22 -4.46 -8.96
C GLY A 47 3.31 -5.14 -8.13
N HIS A 48 3.70 -4.55 -7.00
CA HIS A 48 4.67 -5.15 -6.08
C HIS A 48 4.20 -6.52 -5.56
N GLN A 49 2.92 -6.70 -5.23
CA GLN A 49 2.39 -7.99 -4.80
C GLN A 49 2.61 -9.08 -5.86
N GLN A 50 2.40 -8.79 -7.15
CA GLN A 50 2.65 -9.77 -8.22
C GLN A 50 4.13 -10.10 -8.37
N VAL A 51 5.00 -9.08 -8.30
CA VAL A 51 6.47 -9.27 -8.37
C VAL A 51 6.95 -10.16 -7.22
N PHE A 52 6.54 -9.90 -5.98
CA PHE A 52 6.93 -10.72 -4.84
C PHE A 52 6.43 -12.15 -4.93
N LYS A 53 5.20 -12.38 -5.42
CA LYS A 53 4.70 -13.73 -5.70
C LYS A 53 5.58 -14.46 -6.70
N GLY A 54 5.93 -13.81 -7.82
CA GLY A 54 6.83 -14.38 -8.82
C GLY A 54 8.22 -14.72 -8.25
N ASN A 55 8.80 -13.80 -7.47
CA ASN A 55 10.11 -14.01 -6.84
C ASN A 55 10.10 -15.18 -5.86
N ILE A 56 9.04 -15.35 -5.06
CA ILE A 56 8.92 -16.48 -4.14
C ILE A 56 8.88 -17.80 -4.91
N GLU A 57 8.13 -17.87 -6.01
CA GLU A 57 8.08 -19.10 -6.83
C GLU A 57 9.43 -19.39 -7.50
N ILE A 58 10.18 -18.37 -7.91
CA ILE A 58 11.55 -18.54 -8.43
C ILE A 58 12.48 -19.07 -7.32
N LEU A 59 12.42 -18.51 -6.11
CA LEU A 59 13.29 -18.88 -5.00
C LEU A 59 12.99 -20.27 -4.43
N LYS A 60 11.78 -20.78 -4.60
CA LYS A 60 11.41 -22.16 -4.21
C LYS A 60 11.97 -23.24 -5.13
N ARG A 61 12.36 -22.87 -6.35
CA ARG A 61 12.88 -23.81 -7.36
C ARG A 61 14.29 -24.27 -7.01
#